data_AF-A0A7W1CB81-F1
#
_entry.id   AF-A0A7W1CB81-F1
#
_cell.length_a   1.000
_cell.length_b   1.000
_cell.length_c   1.000
_cell.angle_alpha   90.00
_cell.angle_beta   90.00
_cell.angle_gamma   90.00
#
_symmetry.space_group_name_H-M   'P 1'
#
loop_
_entity.id
_entity.type
_entity.pdbx_description
1 polymer ?
#
loop_
_entity_poly.entity_id
_entity_poly.type
_entity_poly.pdbx_seq_one_letter_code
_entity_poly.pdbx_strand_id
1 'polypeptide(L)'
;IELIEGLLAKGVAYRGEDGSVYFAIARFPAYGRLSRLDRRELRAGASERVSADEYAKEDARDFVLWKAVRPEDEAVGAAWDAPFGRGRPGWHIECSAMALELVRERWQTDVLDIHAGGVDLIFPHHEDEIAQSCAYTGREAFARVWLHGEFLNIRGEKMSKRFGNITTARDLREDGVDPAAIRLLMLQVHYRQRLDLTDDGLASAGEGSRRLGEFQRRLRDAVADADGPALLEAADRLDREFSKAMDDDLGAPQAVAALFAFVSAGNAALDAGERPGPRALDAWDRANGILGVASEVTSVRITAGMAEEVEAGDLPESAPEGPAAESWARAWAMRRKQAKAARNYAEADRIRELLRAAGWEVRDNKDGSIEVLRIRRAS
;
A
#
# COMPACT_ATOMS: atom_id res chain seq x y z
N ILE A 1 -15.45 9.20 -27.12
CA ILE A 1 -16.41 9.87 -28.03
C ILE A 1 -17.54 8.91 -28.40
N GLU A 2 -17.23 7.74 -28.98
CA GLU A 2 -18.23 6.72 -29.35
C GLU A 2 -19.27 6.41 -28.27
N LEU A 3 -18.82 6.18 -27.03
CA LEU A 3 -19.72 5.90 -25.91
C LEU A 3 -20.73 7.03 -25.66
N ILE A 4 -20.31 8.30 -25.80
CA ILE A 4 -21.19 9.47 -25.66
C ILE A 4 -22.19 9.54 -26.81
N GLU A 5 -21.75 9.27 -28.05
CA GLU A 5 -22.65 9.21 -29.21
C GLU A 5 -23.72 8.12 -29.04
N GLY A 6 -23.33 6.94 -28.53
CA GLY A 6 -24.28 5.87 -28.23
C GLY A 6 -25.29 6.24 -27.14
N LEU A 7 -24.85 6.94 -26.09
CA LEU A 7 -25.74 7.45 -25.04
C LEU A 7 -26.71 8.52 -25.57
N LEU A 8 -26.24 9.41 -26.45
CA LEU A 8 -27.08 10.39 -27.15
C LEU A 8 -28.12 9.69 -28.04
N ALA A 9 -27.70 8.72 -28.84
CA ALA A 9 -28.59 7.95 -29.72
C ALA A 9 -29.66 7.18 -28.95
N LYS A 10 -29.33 6.70 -27.75
CA LYS A 10 -30.26 6.03 -26.83
C LYS A 10 -31.18 6.98 -26.07
N GLY A 11 -31.00 8.29 -26.22
CA GLY A 11 -31.83 9.31 -25.58
C GLY A 11 -31.59 9.46 -24.08
N VAL A 12 -30.53 8.86 -23.52
CA VAL A 12 -30.15 8.96 -22.10
C VAL A 12 -29.13 10.07 -21.83
N ALA A 13 -28.62 10.72 -22.88
CA ALA A 13 -27.82 11.92 -22.80
C ALA A 13 -28.44 13.07 -23.61
N TYR A 14 -28.00 14.31 -23.37
CA TYR A 14 -28.43 15.48 -24.12
C TYR A 14 -27.36 16.57 -24.14
N ARG A 15 -27.41 17.46 -25.13
CA ARG A 15 -26.54 18.63 -25.20
C ARG A 15 -27.16 19.81 -24.44
N GLY A 16 -26.37 20.44 -23.57
CA GLY A 16 -26.73 21.65 -22.85
C GLY A 16 -26.55 22.92 -23.69
N GLU A 17 -27.16 24.01 -23.24
CA GLU A 17 -27.03 25.35 -23.86
C GLU A 17 -25.60 25.91 -23.77
N ASP A 18 -24.82 25.43 -22.79
CA ASP A 18 -23.40 25.72 -22.60
C ASP A 18 -22.49 24.96 -23.59
N GLY A 19 -23.07 24.15 -24.48
CA GLY A 19 -22.36 23.35 -25.47
C GLY A 19 -21.85 22.00 -24.95
N SER A 20 -21.92 21.76 -23.64
CA SER A 20 -21.51 20.50 -23.01
C SER A 20 -22.54 19.39 -23.25
N VAL A 21 -22.17 18.13 -23.01
CA VAL A 21 -23.08 16.97 -23.07
C VAL A 21 -23.26 16.40 -21.68
N TYR A 22 -24.50 16.15 -21.28
CA TYR A 22 -24.89 15.68 -19.96
C TYR A 22 -25.60 14.33 -20.04
N PHE A 23 -25.44 13.52 -19.01
CA PHE A 23 -26.23 12.32 -18.76
C PHE A 23 -27.51 12.69 -18.01
N ALA A 24 -28.67 12.25 -18.50
CA ALA A 24 -29.94 12.52 -17.86
C ALA A 24 -30.28 11.40 -16.86
N ILE A 25 -30.02 11.62 -15.57
CA ILE A 25 -30.26 10.64 -14.49
C ILE A 25 -31.71 10.16 -14.51
N ALA A 26 -32.65 11.08 -14.71
CA ALA A 26 -34.08 10.77 -14.75
C ALA A 26 -34.46 9.75 -15.84
N ARG A 27 -33.64 9.61 -16.90
CA ARG A 27 -33.84 8.68 -18.01
C ARG A 27 -33.17 7.32 -17.78
N PHE A 28 -32.49 7.12 -16.66
CA PHE A 28 -31.91 5.84 -16.26
C PHE A 28 -32.50 5.38 -14.91
N PRO A 29 -33.59 4.56 -14.91
CA PRO A 29 -34.33 4.21 -13.70
C PRO A 29 -33.54 3.46 -12.62
N ALA A 30 -32.40 2.89 -12.97
CA ALA A 30 -31.53 2.10 -12.10
C ALA A 30 -30.44 2.94 -11.38
N TYR A 31 -30.40 4.26 -11.60
CA TYR A 31 -29.44 5.15 -10.94
C TYR A 31 -29.58 5.13 -9.41
N GLY A 32 -28.46 5.14 -8.68
CA GLY A 32 -28.42 5.17 -7.22
C GLY A 32 -28.34 3.80 -6.55
N ARG A 33 -28.23 2.70 -7.31
CA ARG A 33 -28.25 1.32 -6.79
C ARG A 33 -27.02 1.02 -5.94
N LEU A 34 -25.84 1.49 -6.34
CA LEU A 34 -24.59 1.20 -5.62
C LEU A 34 -24.53 2.01 -4.31
N SER A 35 -24.81 3.30 -4.41
CA SER A 35 -24.79 4.28 -3.32
C SER A 35 -26.00 4.21 -2.38
N ARG A 36 -27.02 3.42 -2.75
CA ARG A 36 -28.32 3.23 -2.08
C ARG A 36 -29.12 4.53 -1.93
N LEU A 37 -29.07 5.40 -2.94
CA LEU A 37 -29.85 6.63 -2.99
C LEU A 37 -31.35 6.34 -3.17
N ASP A 38 -32.20 6.93 -2.33
CA ASP A 38 -33.66 6.87 -2.54
C ASP A 38 -34.06 7.83 -3.67
N ARG A 39 -34.80 7.32 -4.65
CA ARG A 39 -35.35 8.10 -5.77
C ARG A 39 -36.26 9.24 -5.34
N ARG A 40 -36.82 9.20 -4.13
CA ARG A 40 -37.61 10.31 -3.57
C ARG A 40 -36.74 11.51 -3.20
N GLU A 41 -35.53 11.25 -2.69
CA GLU A 41 -34.56 12.28 -2.32
C GLU A 41 -33.96 12.95 -3.56
N LEU A 42 -33.73 12.19 -4.64
CA LEU A 42 -33.30 12.71 -5.93
C LEU A 42 -34.21 13.84 -6.46
N ARG A 43 -35.52 13.79 -6.20
CA ARG A 43 -36.47 14.79 -6.71
C ARG A 43 -36.40 16.16 -6.00
N ALA A 44 -35.80 16.23 -4.82
CA ALA A 44 -35.75 17.47 -4.03
C ALA A 44 -34.61 18.43 -4.45
N GLY A 45 -33.66 17.99 -5.28
CA GLY A 45 -32.53 18.81 -5.77
C GLY A 45 -32.21 18.72 -7.27
N ALA A 46 -32.89 17.86 -8.04
CA ALA A 46 -32.51 17.48 -9.41
C ALA A 46 -32.91 18.44 -10.56
N SER A 47 -33.21 19.72 -10.31
CA SER A 47 -33.47 20.67 -11.41
C SER A 47 -32.23 21.44 -11.89
N GLU A 48 -31.10 21.31 -11.21
CA GLU A 48 -29.91 22.12 -11.49
C GLU A 48 -28.79 21.29 -12.12
N ARG A 49 -28.23 21.77 -13.23
CA ARG A 49 -27.10 21.14 -13.94
C ARG A 49 -25.79 21.54 -13.26
N VAL A 50 -24.83 20.64 -13.16
CA VAL A 50 -23.52 20.93 -12.56
C VAL A 50 -22.41 20.48 -13.49
N SER A 51 -21.46 21.40 -13.76
CA SER A 51 -20.24 21.11 -14.53
C SER A 51 -19.06 20.70 -13.64
N ALA A 52 -19.24 20.73 -12.31
CA ALA A 52 -18.30 20.20 -11.35
C ALA A 52 -18.35 18.66 -11.36
N ASP A 53 -17.19 18.04 -11.16
CA ASP A 53 -17.03 16.59 -11.19
C ASP A 53 -17.34 15.93 -9.83
N GLU A 54 -17.55 16.71 -8.78
CA GLU A 54 -17.84 16.25 -7.42
C GLU A 54 -19.08 16.96 -6.85
N TYR A 55 -19.95 16.20 -6.18
CA TYR A 55 -21.16 16.68 -5.51
C TYR A 55 -21.61 15.70 -4.43
N ALA A 56 -22.40 16.17 -3.46
CA ALA A 56 -22.93 15.36 -2.37
C ALA A 56 -24.13 14.50 -2.83
N LYS A 57 -24.41 13.43 -2.10
CA LYS A 57 -25.51 12.49 -2.39
C LYS A 57 -26.87 13.18 -2.43
N GLU A 58 -27.05 14.14 -1.53
CA GLU A 58 -28.27 14.93 -1.36
C GLU A 58 -28.49 15.91 -2.53
N ASP A 59 -27.45 16.19 -3.31
CA ASP A 59 -27.43 17.11 -4.45
C ASP A 59 -27.37 16.38 -5.80
N ALA A 60 -27.80 15.13 -5.87
CA ALA A 60 -27.67 14.34 -7.08
C ALA A 60 -28.44 14.95 -8.28
N ARG A 61 -27.71 15.19 -9.37
CA ARG A 61 -28.09 16.02 -10.53
C ARG A 61 -27.49 15.46 -11.81
N ASP A 62 -28.05 15.82 -12.96
CA ASP A 62 -27.50 15.44 -14.27
C ASP A 62 -26.02 15.85 -14.39
N PHE A 63 -25.16 14.88 -14.69
CA PHE A 63 -23.70 15.03 -14.69
C PHE A 63 -23.14 15.11 -16.11
N VAL A 64 -21.97 15.71 -16.24
CA VAL A 64 -21.34 15.99 -17.54
C VAL A 64 -20.58 14.78 -18.09
N LEU A 65 -20.88 14.42 -19.33
CA LEU A 65 -20.16 13.41 -20.12
C LEU A 65 -19.04 14.07 -20.95
N TRP A 66 -19.29 15.26 -21.47
CA TRP A 66 -18.35 16.03 -22.27
C TRP A 66 -18.45 17.51 -21.92
N LYS A 67 -17.35 18.13 -21.49
CA LYS A 67 -17.28 19.54 -21.18
C LYS A 67 -16.94 20.31 -22.44
N ALA A 68 -17.75 21.32 -22.78
CA ALA A 68 -17.39 22.26 -23.83
C ALA A 68 -16.05 22.93 -23.50
N VAL A 69 -15.24 23.14 -24.55
CA VAL A 69 -13.89 23.71 -24.41
C VAL A 69 -13.92 25.08 -23.74
N ARG A 70 -12.98 25.31 -22.83
CA ARG A 70 -12.66 26.64 -22.27
C ARG A 70 -11.24 27.07 -22.66
N PRO A 71 -10.91 28.37 -22.60
CA PRO A 71 -9.56 28.85 -22.93
C PRO A 71 -8.44 28.15 -22.16
N GLU A 72 -8.69 27.79 -20.90
CA GLU A 72 -7.72 27.08 -20.06
C GLU A 72 -7.47 25.66 -20.56
N ASP A 73 -8.50 25.00 -21.11
CA ASP A 73 -8.38 23.66 -21.68
C ASP A 73 -7.55 23.70 -22.98
N GLU A 74 -7.75 24.72 -23.83
CA GLU A 74 -6.94 24.89 -25.05
C GLU A 74 -5.47 25.18 -24.74
N ALA A 75 -5.21 25.99 -23.71
CA ALA A 75 -3.85 26.36 -23.31
C ALA A 75 -2.98 25.15 -22.93
N VAL A 76 -3.59 24.08 -22.41
CA VAL A 76 -2.91 22.83 -22.04
C VAL A 76 -3.08 21.72 -23.08
N GLY A 77 -3.72 22.00 -24.22
CA GLY A 77 -4.00 21.04 -25.28
C GLY A 77 -5.05 19.98 -24.94
N ALA A 78 -5.86 20.21 -23.90
CA ALA A 78 -6.93 19.32 -23.46
C ALA A 78 -8.24 19.64 -24.21
N ALA A 79 -8.20 19.71 -25.53
CA ALA A 79 -9.35 20.03 -26.38
C ALA A 79 -9.36 19.17 -27.66
N TRP A 80 -10.45 18.46 -27.89
CA TRP A 80 -10.64 17.55 -29.01
C TRP A 80 -11.93 17.86 -29.76
N ASP A 81 -11.93 17.63 -31.07
CA ASP A 81 -13.13 17.72 -31.88
C ASP A 81 -13.99 16.46 -31.71
N ALA A 82 -15.30 16.67 -31.54
CA ALA A 82 -16.28 15.61 -31.45
C ALA A 82 -17.58 16.01 -32.19
N PRO A 83 -18.40 15.05 -32.63
CA PRO A 83 -19.64 15.34 -33.37
C PRO A 83 -20.66 16.22 -32.63
N PHE A 84 -20.56 16.30 -31.30
CA PHE A 84 -21.37 17.14 -30.43
C PHE A 84 -20.66 18.45 -29.99
N GLY A 85 -19.51 18.77 -30.58
CA GLY A 85 -18.75 20.00 -30.35
C GLY A 85 -17.38 19.76 -29.71
N ARG A 86 -16.50 20.74 -29.90
CA ARG A 86 -15.13 20.72 -29.36
C ARG A 86 -15.13 20.81 -27.84
N GLY A 87 -14.31 20.01 -27.18
CA GLY A 87 -14.29 19.93 -25.73
C GLY A 87 -13.39 18.83 -25.21
N ARG A 88 -13.71 18.33 -24.01
CA ARG A 88 -12.96 17.28 -23.33
C ARG A 88 -13.88 16.36 -22.53
N PRO A 89 -13.45 15.13 -22.18
CA PRO A 89 -14.23 14.26 -21.33
C PRO A 89 -14.54 14.89 -19.95
N GLY A 90 -15.71 14.54 -19.41
CA GLY A 90 -15.99 14.67 -17.98
C GLY A 90 -15.33 13.54 -17.20
N TRP A 91 -15.04 13.75 -15.91
CA TRP A 91 -14.22 12.82 -15.11
C TRP A 91 -14.71 11.36 -15.16
N HIS A 92 -16.03 11.15 -15.07
CA HIS A 92 -16.63 9.82 -14.96
C HIS A 92 -16.58 9.00 -16.26
N ILE A 93 -16.59 9.67 -17.43
CA ILE A 93 -16.75 8.99 -18.72
C ILE A 93 -15.51 8.20 -19.14
N GLU A 94 -14.35 8.62 -18.64
CA GLU A 94 -13.05 8.07 -18.98
C GLU A 94 -12.94 6.61 -18.52
N CYS A 95 -13.29 6.35 -17.26
CA CYS A 95 -13.22 5.02 -16.64
C CYS A 95 -14.18 4.04 -17.32
N SER A 96 -15.43 4.44 -17.57
CA SER A 96 -16.40 3.64 -18.34
C SER A 96 -15.89 3.27 -19.73
N ALA A 97 -15.39 4.26 -20.48
CA ALA A 97 -14.94 4.06 -21.85
C ALA A 97 -13.71 3.13 -21.92
N MET A 98 -12.68 3.40 -21.11
CA MET A 98 -11.45 2.61 -21.10
C MET A 98 -11.69 1.18 -20.62
N ALA A 99 -12.46 1.00 -19.55
CA ALA A 99 -12.73 -0.31 -19.00
C ALA A 99 -13.47 -1.19 -20.02
N LEU A 100 -14.56 -0.67 -20.62
CA LEU A 100 -15.34 -1.40 -21.63
C LEU A 100 -14.49 -1.77 -22.85
N GLU A 101 -13.68 -0.85 -23.38
CA GLU A 101 -12.79 -1.12 -24.51
C GLU A 101 -11.85 -2.29 -24.19
N LEU A 102 -11.13 -2.21 -23.07
CA LEU A 102 -10.14 -3.21 -22.67
C LEU A 102 -10.74 -4.58 -22.39
N VAL A 103 -11.90 -4.65 -21.73
CA VAL A 103 -12.53 -5.95 -21.45
C VAL A 103 -13.17 -6.59 -22.67
N ARG A 104 -13.69 -5.78 -23.60
CA ARG A 104 -14.22 -6.27 -24.87
C ARG A 104 -13.12 -6.84 -25.74
N GLU A 105 -12.02 -6.10 -25.89
CA GLU A 105 -10.88 -6.50 -26.71
C GLU A 105 -10.28 -7.82 -26.21
N ARG A 106 -10.07 -7.94 -24.89
CA ARG A 106 -9.37 -9.09 -24.31
C ARG A 106 -10.26 -10.29 -24.03
N TRP A 107 -11.48 -10.04 -23.56
CA TRP A 107 -12.34 -11.07 -22.97
C TRP A 107 -13.73 -11.16 -23.60
N GLN A 108 -14.02 -10.32 -24.61
CA GLN A 108 -15.29 -10.33 -25.34
C GLN A 108 -16.52 -10.21 -24.41
N THR A 109 -16.37 -9.38 -23.36
CA THR A 109 -17.41 -9.12 -22.35
C THR A 109 -17.57 -7.62 -22.12
N ASP A 110 -18.75 -7.24 -21.64
CA ASP A 110 -19.11 -5.88 -21.22
C ASP A 110 -19.10 -5.70 -19.69
N VAL A 111 -18.82 -6.78 -18.96
CA VAL A 111 -19.00 -6.84 -17.50
C VAL A 111 -17.68 -7.25 -16.84
N LEU A 112 -17.18 -6.39 -15.97
CA LEU A 112 -16.02 -6.65 -15.11
C LEU A 112 -16.38 -7.68 -14.03
N ASP A 113 -15.42 -8.51 -13.62
CA ASP A 113 -15.61 -9.35 -12.44
C ASP A 113 -15.51 -8.51 -11.15
N ILE A 114 -14.48 -7.68 -11.04
CA ILE A 114 -14.23 -6.80 -9.88
C ILE A 114 -13.94 -5.39 -10.39
N HIS A 115 -14.56 -4.39 -9.76
CA HIS A 115 -14.20 -2.99 -9.91
C HIS A 115 -13.92 -2.40 -8.52
N ALA A 116 -12.84 -1.64 -8.37
CA ALA A 116 -12.36 -1.20 -7.07
C ALA A 116 -12.01 0.30 -7.04
N GLY A 117 -12.08 0.89 -5.85
CA GLY A 117 -11.66 2.28 -5.62
C GLY A 117 -11.76 2.69 -4.16
N GLY A 118 -11.65 3.99 -3.87
CA GLY A 118 -11.92 4.53 -2.54
C GLY A 118 -13.42 4.58 -2.22
N VAL A 119 -13.77 4.64 -0.93
CA VAL A 119 -15.17 4.77 -0.46
C VAL A 119 -15.81 6.08 -0.93
N ASP A 120 -15.02 7.13 -1.16
CA ASP A 120 -15.43 8.38 -1.80
C ASP A 120 -15.91 8.17 -3.23
N LEU A 121 -15.35 7.20 -3.95
CA LEU A 121 -15.74 6.94 -5.35
C LEU A 121 -17.08 6.21 -5.46
N ILE A 122 -17.63 5.65 -4.38
CA ILE A 122 -18.99 5.06 -4.40
C ILE A 122 -20.00 6.04 -5.00
N PHE A 123 -19.87 7.33 -4.67
CA PHE A 123 -20.71 8.39 -5.20
C PHE A 123 -19.94 9.71 -5.31
N PRO A 124 -20.03 10.43 -6.44
CA PRO A 124 -20.85 10.08 -7.62
C PRO A 124 -20.16 9.11 -8.58
N HIS A 125 -18.83 8.98 -8.51
CA HIS A 125 -18.01 8.43 -9.59
C HIS A 125 -18.44 7.04 -10.10
N HIS A 126 -18.43 6.02 -9.24
CA HIS A 126 -18.78 4.66 -9.62
C HIS A 126 -20.27 4.49 -9.94
N GLU A 127 -21.15 5.30 -9.33
CA GLU A 127 -22.57 5.32 -9.69
C GLU A 127 -22.77 5.84 -11.12
N ASP A 128 -22.03 6.89 -11.49
CA ASP A 128 -22.03 7.47 -12.83
C ASP A 128 -21.43 6.50 -13.86
N GLU A 129 -20.37 5.76 -13.50
CA GLU A 129 -19.81 4.71 -14.35
C GLU A 129 -20.81 3.58 -14.63
N ILE A 130 -21.53 3.13 -13.59
CA ILE A 130 -22.61 2.14 -13.74
C ILE A 130 -23.67 2.69 -14.70
N ALA A 131 -24.10 3.93 -14.51
CA ALA A 131 -25.16 4.53 -15.32
C ALA A 131 -24.75 4.64 -16.79
N GLN A 132 -23.56 5.16 -17.06
CA GLN A 132 -23.00 5.29 -18.41
C GLN A 132 -22.84 3.92 -19.08
N SER A 133 -22.17 2.98 -18.41
CA SER A 133 -21.82 1.68 -18.98
C SER A 133 -23.03 0.80 -19.17
N CYS A 134 -23.95 0.72 -18.19
CA CYS A 134 -25.15 -0.10 -18.32
C CYS A 134 -26.12 0.49 -19.35
N ALA A 135 -26.27 1.83 -19.41
CA ALA A 135 -27.10 2.44 -20.44
C ALA A 135 -26.50 2.23 -21.85
N TYR A 136 -25.18 2.32 -21.99
CA TYR A 136 -24.48 2.11 -23.26
C TYR A 136 -24.48 0.66 -23.73
N THR A 137 -24.34 -0.32 -22.83
CA THR A 137 -24.25 -1.74 -23.21
C THR A 137 -25.61 -2.46 -23.17
N GLY A 138 -26.56 -1.97 -22.38
CA GLY A 138 -27.81 -2.66 -22.09
C GLY A 138 -27.67 -3.81 -21.07
N ARG A 139 -26.49 -3.97 -20.46
CA ARG A 139 -26.27 -4.95 -19.39
C ARG A 139 -26.87 -4.47 -18.07
N GLU A 140 -27.24 -5.40 -17.21
CA GLU A 140 -27.75 -5.08 -15.87
C GLU A 140 -26.67 -4.59 -14.89
N ALA A 141 -25.41 -4.96 -15.14
CA ALA A 141 -24.28 -4.62 -14.29
C ALA A 141 -23.06 -4.27 -15.14
N PHE A 142 -22.28 -3.29 -14.67
CA PHE A 142 -20.96 -2.94 -15.21
C PHE A 142 -19.84 -3.78 -14.56
N ALA A 143 -19.99 -4.10 -13.27
CA ALA A 143 -19.12 -5.01 -12.54
C ALA A 143 -19.93 -5.95 -11.64
N ARG A 144 -19.47 -7.19 -11.45
CA ARG A 144 -20.13 -8.18 -10.57
C ARG A 144 -19.87 -7.91 -9.10
N VAL A 145 -18.66 -7.47 -8.76
CA VAL A 145 -18.22 -7.17 -7.40
C VAL A 145 -17.61 -5.78 -7.36
N TRP A 146 -17.95 -5.03 -6.32
CA TRP A 146 -17.40 -3.71 -6.03
C TRP A 146 -16.61 -3.75 -4.72
N LEU A 147 -15.34 -3.31 -4.76
CA LEU A 147 -14.47 -3.27 -3.57
C LEU A 147 -14.05 -1.83 -3.27
N HIS A 148 -14.46 -1.31 -2.10
CA HIS A 148 -14.15 0.06 -1.70
C HIS A 148 -13.29 0.11 -0.44
N GLY A 149 -12.11 0.72 -0.56
CA GLY A 149 -11.21 0.98 0.57
C GLY A 149 -11.66 2.19 1.38
N GLU A 150 -11.63 2.08 2.71
CA GLU A 150 -11.93 3.20 3.61
C GLU A 150 -10.78 4.22 3.68
N PHE A 151 -11.09 5.38 4.26
CA PHE A 151 -10.13 6.48 4.31
C PHE A 151 -8.94 6.21 5.24
N LEU A 152 -7.79 6.74 4.82
CA LEU A 152 -6.65 7.03 5.67
C LEU A 152 -6.80 8.45 6.23
N ASN A 153 -6.79 8.60 7.55
CA ASN A 153 -6.73 9.91 8.21
C ASN A 153 -5.29 10.17 8.71
N ILE A 154 -4.93 11.44 8.85
CA ILE A 154 -3.63 11.85 9.39
C ILE A 154 -3.90 12.68 10.63
N ARG A 155 -3.37 12.27 11.79
CA ARG A 155 -3.51 13.00 13.08
C ARG A 155 -4.98 13.31 13.47
N GLY A 156 -5.90 12.41 13.16
CA GLY A 156 -7.33 12.54 13.51
C GLY A 156 -8.13 13.52 12.62
N GLU A 157 -7.52 14.10 11.58
CA GLU A 157 -8.23 14.88 10.56
C GLU A 157 -8.22 14.17 9.20
N LYS A 158 -9.33 14.32 8.47
CA LYS A 158 -9.51 13.83 7.09
C LYS A 158 -8.50 14.52 6.17
N MET A 159 -7.80 13.76 5.32
CA MET A 159 -6.90 14.33 4.30
C MET A 159 -7.65 15.35 3.44
N SER A 160 -7.16 16.60 3.45
CA SER A 160 -7.73 17.72 2.71
C SER A 160 -6.60 18.63 2.23
N LYS A 161 -6.56 18.94 0.92
CA LYS A 161 -5.59 19.85 0.28
C LYS A 161 -5.51 21.24 0.92
N ARG A 162 -6.48 21.62 1.76
CA ARG A 162 -6.61 22.97 2.33
C ARG A 162 -5.90 23.17 3.69
N PHE A 163 -5.53 22.11 4.40
CA PHE A 163 -5.10 22.20 5.82
C PHE A 163 -3.62 21.91 6.09
N GLY A 164 -2.76 21.78 5.07
CA GLY A 164 -1.31 21.60 5.28
C GLY A 164 -0.91 20.27 5.93
N ASN A 165 -1.84 19.33 6.04
CA ASN A 165 -1.68 18.01 6.67
C ASN A 165 -1.50 16.90 5.61
N ILE A 166 -0.74 17.20 4.54
CA ILE A 166 -0.47 16.23 3.48
C ILE A 166 0.95 15.72 3.68
N THR A 167 1.06 14.46 4.08
CA THR A 167 2.30 13.70 4.00
C THR A 167 2.24 12.88 2.73
N THR A 168 3.14 13.16 1.78
CA THR A 168 3.24 12.38 0.55
C THR A 168 4.13 11.15 0.76
N ALA A 169 4.04 10.17 -0.14
CA ALA A 169 4.98 9.05 -0.15
C ALA A 169 6.44 9.50 -0.37
N ARG A 170 6.64 10.66 -1.00
CA ARG A 170 7.97 11.27 -1.16
C ARG A 170 8.49 11.77 0.18
N ASP A 171 7.67 12.50 0.93
CA ASP A 171 8.06 13.05 2.24
C ASP A 171 8.43 11.92 3.21
N LEU A 172 7.62 10.85 3.28
CA LEU A 172 7.93 9.68 4.10
C LEU A 172 9.25 9.02 3.72
N ARG A 173 9.55 8.94 2.41
CA ARG A 173 10.83 8.39 1.95
C ARG A 173 11.99 9.30 2.34
N GLU A 174 11.85 10.62 2.16
CA GLU A 174 12.88 11.60 2.53
C GLU A 174 13.11 11.63 4.05
N ASP A 175 12.09 11.36 4.86
CA ASP A 175 12.18 11.15 6.31
C ASP A 175 12.81 9.79 6.69
N GLY A 176 13.17 8.97 5.71
CA GLY A 176 13.86 7.68 5.92
C GLY A 176 12.94 6.56 6.38
N VAL A 177 11.62 6.70 6.22
CA VAL A 177 10.63 5.68 6.59
C VAL A 177 10.75 4.48 5.65
N ASP A 178 10.87 3.30 6.23
CA ASP A 178 10.91 2.05 5.47
C ASP A 178 9.54 1.77 4.79
N PRO A 179 9.48 1.56 3.46
CA PRO A 179 8.24 1.19 2.78
C PRO A 179 7.56 -0.06 3.35
N ALA A 180 8.31 -1.01 3.89
CA ALA A 180 7.76 -2.19 4.55
C ALA A 180 6.98 -1.83 5.82
N ALA A 181 7.41 -0.79 6.55
CA ALA A 181 6.69 -0.26 7.71
C ALA A 181 5.35 0.34 7.31
N ILE A 182 5.31 1.10 6.21
CA ILE A 182 4.06 1.66 5.67
C ILE A 182 3.09 0.56 5.27
N ARG A 183 3.57 -0.46 4.54
CA ARG A 183 2.74 -1.62 4.16
C ARG A 183 2.22 -2.34 5.39
N LEU A 184 3.08 -2.60 6.38
CA LEU A 184 2.68 -3.30 7.59
C LEU A 184 1.61 -2.51 8.36
N LEU A 185 1.77 -1.20 8.51
CA LEU A 185 0.78 -0.33 9.15
C LEU A 185 -0.57 -0.40 8.42
N MET A 186 -0.57 -0.32 7.09
CA MET A 186 -1.79 -0.41 6.28
C MET A 186 -2.48 -1.77 6.39
N LEU A 187 -1.71 -2.85 6.46
CA LEU A 187 -2.21 -4.23 6.51
C LEU A 187 -2.60 -4.70 7.92
N GLN A 188 -2.31 -3.91 8.96
CA GLN A 188 -2.78 -4.16 10.32
C GLN A 188 -4.26 -3.81 10.53
N VAL A 189 -4.87 -3.09 9.58
CA VAL A 189 -6.29 -2.73 9.60
C VAL A 189 -6.96 -3.28 8.35
N HIS A 190 -8.22 -3.72 8.47
CA HIS A 190 -8.96 -4.24 7.33
C HIS A 190 -9.19 -3.12 6.30
N TYR A 191 -9.09 -3.41 4.99
CA TYR A 191 -9.18 -2.37 3.95
C TYR A 191 -10.49 -1.57 3.97
N ARG A 192 -11.56 -2.15 4.54
CA ARG A 192 -12.89 -1.55 4.74
C ARG A 192 -13.04 -0.79 6.08
N GLN A 193 -11.96 -0.57 6.80
CA GLN A 193 -11.92 0.18 8.05
C GLN A 193 -11.02 1.40 7.89
N ARG A 194 -11.37 2.48 8.57
CA ARG A 194 -10.55 3.68 8.60
C ARG A 194 -9.25 3.40 9.34
N LEU A 195 -8.16 3.93 8.80
CA LEU A 195 -6.84 3.86 9.40
C LEU A 195 -6.38 5.27 9.75
N ASP A 196 -5.86 5.45 10.97
CA ASP A 196 -5.21 6.69 11.37
C ASP A 196 -3.69 6.52 11.26
N LEU A 197 -3.04 7.30 10.40
CA LEU A 197 -1.60 7.40 10.34
C LEU A 197 -1.11 8.31 11.49
N THR A 198 -0.47 7.69 12.47
CA THR A 198 0.15 8.36 13.62
C THR A 198 1.64 8.04 13.66
N ASP A 199 2.42 8.94 14.28
CA ASP A 199 3.87 8.75 14.41
C ASP A 199 4.18 7.49 15.25
N ASP A 200 3.41 7.23 16.31
CA ASP A 200 3.53 6.03 17.14
C ASP A 200 3.17 4.75 16.37
N GLY A 201 2.10 4.80 15.57
CA GLY A 201 1.69 3.67 14.72
C GLY A 201 2.77 3.35 13.69
N LEU A 202 3.33 4.38 13.05
CA LEU A 202 4.40 4.22 12.09
C LEU A 202 5.69 3.69 12.73
N ALA A 203 6.07 4.19 13.90
CA ALA A 203 7.23 3.70 14.64
C ALA A 203 7.07 2.24 15.07
N SER A 204 5.87 1.86 15.53
CA SER A 204 5.55 0.48 15.90
C SER A 204 5.59 -0.46 14.70
N ALA A 205 5.01 -0.05 13.57
CA ALA A 205 5.08 -0.80 12.32
C ALA A 205 6.53 -0.92 11.81
N GLY A 206 7.36 0.11 11.97
CA GLY A 206 8.78 0.05 11.62
C GLY A 206 9.57 -0.95 12.46
N GLU A 207 9.24 -1.09 13.75
CA GLU A 207 9.83 -2.15 14.57
C GLU A 207 9.32 -3.53 14.16
N GLY A 208 8.02 -3.65 13.89
CA GLY A 208 7.41 -4.89 13.40
C GLY A 208 8.05 -5.37 12.09
N SER A 209 8.21 -4.49 11.11
CA SER A 209 8.80 -4.83 9.81
C SER A 209 10.27 -5.24 9.93
N ARG A 210 11.04 -4.59 10.82
CA ARG A 210 12.41 -5.01 11.15
C ARG A 210 12.47 -6.41 11.71
N ARG A 211 11.61 -6.74 12.69
CA ARG A 211 11.53 -8.09 13.28
C ARG A 211 11.19 -9.16 12.25
N LEU A 212 10.31 -8.85 11.29
CA LEU A 212 10.00 -9.73 10.16
C LEU A 212 11.22 -9.93 9.25
N GLY A 213 11.93 -8.84 8.92
CA GLY A 213 13.16 -8.88 8.12
C GLY A 213 14.29 -9.68 8.76
N GLU A 214 14.47 -9.54 10.07
CA GLU A 214 15.45 -10.32 10.83
C GLU A 214 15.14 -11.81 10.82
N PHE A 215 13.88 -12.17 11.01
CA PHE A 215 13.45 -13.57 10.95
C PHE A 215 13.62 -14.16 9.54
N GLN A 216 13.26 -13.42 8.49
CA GLN A 216 13.51 -13.81 7.10
C GLN A 216 14.99 -14.17 6.90
N ARG A 217 15.89 -13.33 7.40
CA ARG A 217 17.32 -13.59 7.32
C ARG A 217 17.70 -14.85 8.09
N ARG A 218 17.26 -14.99 9.35
CA ARG A 218 17.54 -16.18 10.15
C ARG A 218 17.09 -17.47 9.48
N LEU A 219 15.94 -17.45 8.79
CA LEU A 219 15.47 -18.57 7.98
C LEU A 219 16.43 -18.89 6.83
N ARG A 220 16.86 -17.86 6.08
CA ARG A 220 17.75 -18.05 4.92
C ARG A 220 19.19 -18.40 5.28
N ASP A 221 19.69 -17.97 6.44
CA ASP A 221 21.06 -18.25 6.90
C ASP A 221 21.24 -19.68 7.45
N ALA A 222 20.15 -20.36 7.78
CA ALA A 222 20.16 -21.65 8.47
C ALA A 222 19.64 -22.82 7.62
N VAL A 223 19.53 -22.66 6.30
CA VAL A 223 18.89 -23.63 5.41
C VAL A 223 19.57 -25.00 5.42
N ALA A 224 18.76 -26.05 5.46
CA ALA A 224 19.13 -27.45 5.30
C ALA A 224 18.24 -28.14 4.25
N ASP A 225 18.52 -29.40 3.94
CA ASP A 225 17.76 -30.17 2.94
C ASP A 225 16.33 -30.50 3.39
N ALA A 226 16.06 -30.47 4.69
CA ALA A 226 14.75 -30.78 5.27
C ALA A 226 14.44 -29.89 6.47
N ASP A 227 13.16 -29.59 6.65
CA ASP A 227 12.65 -28.82 7.79
C ASP A 227 12.73 -29.63 9.09
N GLY A 228 13.16 -28.98 10.16
CA GLY A 228 12.95 -29.50 11.52
C GLY A 228 11.45 -29.66 11.82
N PRO A 229 11.06 -30.62 12.69
CA PRO A 229 9.64 -30.92 12.94
C PRO A 229 8.81 -29.72 13.41
N ALA A 230 9.35 -28.87 14.29
CA ALA A 230 8.62 -27.69 14.75
C ALA A 230 8.54 -26.61 13.68
N LEU A 231 9.59 -26.44 12.85
CA LEU A 231 9.56 -25.53 11.70
C LEU A 231 8.55 -25.97 10.64
N LEU A 232 8.49 -27.27 10.35
CA LEU A 232 7.51 -27.85 9.44
C LEU A 232 6.07 -27.59 9.91
N GLU A 233 5.78 -27.87 11.19
CA GLU A 233 4.45 -27.61 11.76
C GLU A 233 4.10 -26.11 11.73
N ALA A 234 5.06 -25.24 12.06
CA ALA A 234 4.87 -23.80 12.03
C ALA A 234 4.60 -23.28 10.61
N ALA A 235 5.29 -23.83 9.60
CA ALA A 235 5.10 -23.48 8.19
C ALA A 235 3.72 -23.91 7.67
N ASP A 236 3.30 -25.14 7.99
CA ASP A 236 1.97 -25.63 7.62
C ASP A 236 0.85 -24.84 8.31
N ARG A 237 1.08 -24.39 9.55
CA ARG A 237 0.15 -23.51 10.25
C ARG A 237 0.08 -22.13 9.60
N LEU A 238 1.22 -21.55 9.22
CA LEU A 238 1.28 -20.27 8.52
C LEU A 238 0.39 -20.31 7.28
N ASP A 239 0.59 -21.29 6.39
CA ASP A 239 -0.20 -21.35 5.16
C ASP A 239 -1.70 -21.50 5.42
N ARG A 240 -2.10 -22.39 6.34
CA ARG A 240 -3.52 -22.59 6.64
C ARG A 240 -4.17 -21.31 7.17
N GLU A 241 -3.56 -20.66 8.15
CA GLU A 241 -4.13 -19.47 8.77
C GLU A 241 -4.05 -18.25 7.85
N PHE A 242 -2.96 -18.13 7.07
CA PHE A 242 -2.81 -17.08 6.08
C PHE A 242 -3.83 -17.20 4.94
N SER A 243 -3.97 -18.38 4.33
CA SER A 243 -4.97 -18.59 3.26
C SER A 243 -6.38 -18.35 3.78
N LYS A 244 -6.72 -18.90 4.95
CA LYS A 244 -8.03 -18.67 5.57
C LYS A 244 -8.31 -17.18 5.80
N ALA A 245 -7.32 -16.43 6.25
CA ALA A 245 -7.44 -14.99 6.47
C ALA A 245 -7.63 -14.22 5.15
N MET A 246 -6.85 -14.53 4.12
CA MET A 246 -6.95 -13.86 2.82
C MET A 246 -8.23 -14.21 2.05
N ASP A 247 -8.74 -15.43 2.21
CA ASP A 247 -10.01 -15.88 1.61
C ASP A 247 -11.24 -15.22 2.27
N ASP A 248 -11.10 -14.75 3.52
CA ASP A 248 -12.13 -14.01 4.25
C ASP A 248 -12.00 -12.50 4.00
N ASP A 249 -12.52 -12.06 2.84
CA ASP A 249 -12.58 -10.64 2.43
C ASP A 249 -11.23 -9.90 2.47
N LEU A 250 -10.14 -10.58 2.09
CA LEU A 250 -8.78 -10.02 2.17
C LEU A 250 -8.42 -9.58 3.60
N GLY A 251 -8.66 -10.46 4.58
CA GLY A 251 -8.39 -10.28 6.01
C GLY A 251 -6.91 -10.10 6.37
N ALA A 252 -6.32 -8.99 5.92
CA ALA A 252 -4.92 -8.64 6.11
C ALA A 252 -4.47 -8.62 7.57
N PRO A 253 -5.26 -8.10 8.56
CA PRO A 253 -4.83 -8.12 9.96
C PRO A 253 -4.57 -9.54 10.49
N GLN A 254 -5.43 -10.49 10.13
CA GLN A 254 -5.33 -11.88 10.52
C GLN A 254 -4.17 -12.57 9.78
N ALA A 255 -3.95 -12.24 8.51
CA ALA A 255 -2.80 -12.72 7.74
C ALA A 255 -1.46 -12.24 8.33
N VAL A 256 -1.38 -10.96 8.73
CA VAL A 256 -0.23 -10.40 9.45
C VAL A 256 -0.02 -11.10 10.80
N ALA A 257 -1.10 -11.39 11.54
CA ALA A 257 -1.01 -12.13 12.79
C ALA A 257 -0.43 -13.55 12.59
N ALA A 258 -0.85 -14.26 11.53
CA ALA A 258 -0.29 -15.56 11.18
C ALA A 258 1.22 -15.48 10.88
N LEU A 259 1.66 -14.43 10.20
CA LEU A 259 3.07 -14.18 9.91
C LEU A 259 3.90 -13.99 11.20
N PHE A 260 3.42 -13.19 12.15
CA PHE A 260 4.10 -13.00 13.45
C PHE A 260 4.06 -14.24 14.35
N ALA A 261 3.00 -15.06 14.26
CA ALA A 261 2.95 -16.35 14.94
C ALA A 261 4.03 -17.30 14.38
N PHE A 262 4.21 -17.33 13.06
CA PHE A 262 5.29 -18.09 12.43
C PHE A 262 6.67 -17.58 12.83
N VAL A 263 6.88 -16.27 12.88
CA VAL A 263 8.13 -15.66 13.38
C VAL A 263 8.43 -16.12 14.80
N SER A 264 7.43 -16.15 15.67
CA SER A 264 7.60 -16.55 17.07
C SER A 264 7.97 -18.03 17.20
N ALA A 265 7.22 -18.92 16.53
CA ALA A 265 7.47 -20.36 16.56
C ALA A 265 8.77 -20.73 15.85
N GLY A 266 9.05 -20.12 14.69
CA GLY A 266 10.25 -20.38 13.91
C GLY A 266 11.52 -19.91 14.61
N ASN A 267 11.51 -18.75 15.26
CA ASN A 267 12.65 -18.31 16.08
C ASN A 267 12.93 -19.29 17.23
N ALA A 268 11.88 -19.78 17.91
CA ALA A 268 12.03 -20.75 18.99
C ALA A 268 12.63 -22.09 18.50
N ALA A 269 12.18 -22.57 17.33
CA ALA A 269 12.71 -23.78 16.72
C ALA A 269 14.18 -23.62 16.28
N LEU A 270 14.52 -22.49 15.66
CA LEU A 270 15.90 -22.14 15.30
C LEU A 270 16.82 -22.07 16.53
N ASP A 271 16.33 -21.48 17.63
CA ASP A 271 17.06 -21.39 18.90
C ASP A 271 17.24 -22.77 19.56
N ALA A 272 16.30 -23.69 19.34
CA ALA A 272 16.41 -25.10 19.76
C ALA A 272 17.33 -25.94 18.84
N GLY A 273 17.87 -25.33 17.78
CA GLY A 273 18.83 -25.98 16.87
C GLY A 273 18.20 -26.62 15.63
N GLU A 274 16.88 -26.49 15.44
CA GLU A 274 16.26 -26.90 14.18
C GLU A 274 16.78 -26.05 13.00
N ARG A 275 16.63 -26.59 11.80
CA ARG A 275 17.03 -25.93 10.56
C ARG A 275 15.85 -25.89 9.60
N PRO A 276 15.60 -24.76 8.91
CA PRO A 276 14.55 -24.66 7.91
C PRO A 276 14.95 -25.42 6.66
N GLY A 277 13.97 -26.05 6.03
CA GLY A 277 14.07 -26.66 4.72
C GLY A 277 13.18 -25.94 3.70
N PRO A 278 12.89 -26.59 2.57
CA PRO A 278 12.10 -25.99 1.49
C PRO A 278 10.71 -25.54 1.94
N ARG A 279 10.07 -26.24 2.88
CA ARG A 279 8.69 -25.96 3.26
C ARG A 279 8.55 -24.67 4.06
N ALA A 280 9.43 -24.43 5.03
CA ALA A 280 9.44 -23.19 5.80
C ALA A 280 9.76 -21.97 4.95
N LEU A 281 10.70 -22.10 4.00
CA LEU A 281 11.05 -21.04 3.06
C LEU A 281 9.89 -20.70 2.13
N ASP A 282 9.24 -21.72 1.56
CA ASP A 282 8.11 -21.56 0.65
C ASP A 282 6.87 -20.93 1.33
N ALA A 283 6.56 -21.33 2.58
CA ALA A 283 5.49 -20.70 3.36
C ALA A 283 5.79 -19.22 3.63
N TRP A 284 7.03 -18.90 4.02
CA TRP A 284 7.46 -17.52 4.23
C TRP A 284 7.38 -16.69 2.95
N ASP A 285 7.94 -17.21 1.85
CA ASP A 285 8.05 -16.50 0.58
C ASP A 285 6.68 -16.26 -0.05
N ARG A 286 5.71 -17.18 0.10
CA ARG A 286 4.32 -16.92 -0.27
C ARG A 286 3.70 -15.80 0.55
N ALA A 287 3.69 -15.94 1.88
CA ALA A 287 3.00 -15.01 2.75
C ALA A 287 3.60 -13.60 2.67
N ASN A 288 4.92 -13.48 2.82
CA ASN A 288 5.60 -12.19 2.73
C ASN A 288 5.72 -11.69 1.28
N GLY A 289 5.69 -12.56 0.27
CA GLY A 289 5.62 -12.14 -1.13
C GLY A 289 4.31 -11.44 -1.49
N ILE A 290 3.20 -11.83 -0.84
CA ILE A 290 1.90 -11.15 -0.99
C ILE A 290 1.85 -9.85 -0.18
N LEU A 291 2.31 -9.87 1.08
CA LEU A 291 2.18 -8.71 1.98
C LEU A 291 3.30 -7.66 1.80
N GLY A 292 4.52 -8.09 1.52
CA GLY A 292 5.68 -7.21 1.35
C GLY A 292 6.07 -6.42 2.61
N VAL A 293 5.92 -7.03 3.79
CA VAL A 293 5.99 -6.34 5.10
C VAL A 293 7.31 -6.54 5.85
N ALA A 294 8.18 -7.42 5.38
CA ALA A 294 9.51 -7.60 5.97
C ALA A 294 10.50 -6.54 5.45
N SER A 295 11.14 -5.82 6.38
CA SER A 295 12.22 -4.89 6.06
C SER A 295 13.42 -5.61 5.45
N GLU A 296 14.12 -4.95 4.54
CA GLU A 296 15.42 -5.45 4.08
C GLU A 296 16.49 -5.21 5.15
N VAL A 297 16.86 -6.28 5.85
CA VAL A 297 17.92 -6.24 6.86
C VAL A 297 19.19 -6.82 6.26
N THR A 298 20.25 -6.02 6.17
CA THR A 298 21.59 -6.51 5.81
C THR A 298 22.38 -6.69 7.10
N SER A 299 22.87 -7.90 7.38
CA SER A 299 23.64 -8.16 8.59
C SER A 299 25.06 -8.58 8.26
N VAL A 300 25.97 -8.17 9.12
CA VAL A 300 27.32 -8.66 9.20
C VAL A 300 27.49 -9.43 10.49
N ARG A 301 27.88 -10.69 10.40
CA ARG A 301 28.34 -11.45 11.56
C ARG A 301 29.86 -11.35 11.68
N ILE A 302 30.34 -10.94 12.84
CA ILE A 302 31.75 -10.95 13.22
C ILE A 302 31.95 -12.12 14.18
N THR A 303 32.52 -13.21 13.69
CA THR A 303 32.86 -14.39 14.51
C THR A 303 34.16 -14.18 15.27
N ALA A 304 34.29 -14.82 16.44
CA ALA A 304 35.53 -14.82 17.21
C ALA A 304 36.61 -15.56 16.43
N GLY A 305 37.49 -14.81 15.77
CA GLY A 305 38.52 -15.30 14.85
C GLY A 305 38.80 -14.32 13.70
N MET A 306 37.82 -13.49 13.34
CA MET A 306 37.99 -12.34 12.43
C MET A 306 38.41 -11.06 13.17
N ALA A 307 39.07 -11.22 14.33
CA ALA A 307 39.66 -10.09 15.05
C ALA A 307 40.95 -9.71 14.32
N GLU A 308 40.84 -8.97 13.22
CA GLU A 308 41.92 -8.04 12.91
C GLU A 308 42.00 -7.10 14.11
N GLU A 309 43.19 -7.01 14.71
CA GLU A 309 43.52 -5.97 15.68
C GLU A 309 43.25 -4.64 15.00
N VAL A 310 42.06 -4.06 15.24
CA VAL A 310 41.81 -2.67 14.90
C VAL A 310 42.76 -1.90 15.79
N GLU A 311 43.88 -1.46 15.21
CA GLU A 311 44.86 -0.60 15.87
C GLU A 311 44.12 0.53 16.59
N ALA A 312 44.61 0.88 17.77
CA ALA A 312 44.08 1.92 18.63
C ALA A 312 44.28 3.34 18.05
N GLY A 313 43.93 3.55 16.79
CA GLY A 313 43.76 4.87 16.18
C GLY A 313 42.34 5.40 16.40
N ASP A 314 42.19 6.72 16.27
CA ASP A 314 40.90 7.38 16.33
C ASP A 314 40.02 6.93 15.15
N LEU A 315 39.00 6.12 15.44
CA LEU A 315 37.94 5.84 14.49
C LEU A 315 37.11 7.12 14.27
N PRO A 316 36.81 7.51 13.02
CA PRO A 316 35.95 8.66 12.79
C PRO A 316 34.56 8.41 13.40
N GLU A 317 34.03 9.38 14.13
CA GLU A 317 32.67 9.26 14.71
C GLU A 317 31.58 9.40 13.65
N SER A 318 31.85 10.14 12.57
CA SER A 318 30.95 10.26 11.44
C SER A 318 30.97 8.99 10.60
N ALA A 319 29.81 8.37 10.37
CA ALA A 319 29.71 7.22 9.48
C ALA A 319 29.97 7.62 8.02
N PRO A 320 30.87 6.93 7.30
CA PRO A 320 31.09 7.18 5.87
C PRO A 320 29.90 6.64 5.05
N GLU A 321 29.66 7.25 3.89
CA GLU A 321 28.66 6.76 2.94
C GLU A 321 29.17 5.57 2.12
N GLY A 322 28.24 4.85 1.49
CA GLY A 322 28.57 3.78 0.54
C GLY A 322 29.19 2.52 1.17
N PRO A 323 30.08 1.81 0.45
CA PRO A 323 30.64 0.52 0.88
C PRO A 323 31.48 0.58 2.17
N ALA A 324 32.06 1.75 2.49
CA ALA A 324 32.90 1.93 3.67
C ALA A 324 32.10 1.95 5.00
N ALA A 325 30.78 2.18 4.93
CA ALA A 325 29.90 2.22 6.10
C ALA A 325 29.92 0.91 6.90
N GLU A 326 30.05 -0.22 6.20
CA GLU A 326 30.06 -1.54 6.83
C GLU A 326 31.34 -1.79 7.64
N SER A 327 32.49 -1.46 7.06
CA SER A 327 33.78 -1.57 7.75
C SER A 327 33.86 -0.65 8.96
N TRP A 328 33.30 0.56 8.85
CA TRP A 328 33.16 1.50 9.96
C TRP A 328 32.33 0.91 11.11
N ALA A 329 31.16 0.34 10.79
CA ALA A 329 30.28 -0.24 11.81
C ALA A 329 30.91 -1.48 12.48
N ARG A 330 31.62 -2.31 11.71
CA ARG A 330 32.40 -3.45 12.22
C ARG A 330 33.46 -3.00 13.23
N ALA A 331 34.22 -1.95 12.91
CA ALA A 331 35.28 -1.42 13.76
C ALA A 331 34.73 -0.88 15.09
N TRP A 332 33.67 -0.08 15.05
CA TRP A 332 33.01 0.42 16.25
C TRP A 332 32.37 -0.68 17.09
N ALA A 333 31.79 -1.71 16.48
CA ALA A 333 31.27 -2.87 17.20
C ALA A 333 32.37 -3.64 17.95
N MET A 334 33.56 -3.77 17.36
CA MET A 334 34.73 -4.33 18.03
C MET A 334 35.23 -3.43 19.17
N ARG A 335 35.24 -2.11 18.98
CA ARG A 335 35.58 -1.16 20.05
C ARG A 335 34.62 -1.25 21.23
N ARG A 336 33.31 -1.41 20.96
CA ARG A 336 32.30 -1.68 21.98
C ARG A 336 32.58 -2.99 22.73
N LYS A 337 32.99 -4.05 22.04
CA LYS A 337 33.41 -5.31 22.68
C LYS A 337 34.55 -5.10 23.67
N GLN A 338 35.58 -4.38 23.25
CA GLN A 338 36.74 -4.05 24.08
C GLN A 338 36.32 -3.22 25.30
N ALA A 339 35.46 -2.22 25.12
CA ALA A 339 34.93 -1.40 26.22
C ALA A 339 34.18 -2.26 27.26
N LYS A 340 33.32 -3.19 26.80
CA LYS A 340 32.65 -4.15 27.70
C LYS A 340 33.63 -5.07 28.42
N ALA A 341 34.64 -5.59 27.73
CA ALA A 341 35.68 -6.44 28.33
C ALA A 341 36.49 -5.69 29.39
N ALA A 342 36.76 -4.39 29.17
CA ALA A 342 37.39 -3.49 30.13
C ALA A 342 36.41 -2.96 31.22
N ARG A 343 35.15 -3.43 31.25
CA ARG A 343 34.08 -2.95 32.15
C ARG A 343 33.77 -1.45 32.05
N ASN A 344 34.12 -0.81 30.93
CA ASN A 344 33.73 0.57 30.62
C ASN A 344 32.35 0.58 29.94
N TYR A 345 31.29 0.42 30.73
CA TYR A 345 29.92 0.34 30.21
C TYR A 345 29.42 1.67 29.63
N ALA A 346 29.87 2.80 30.17
CA ALA A 346 29.51 4.12 29.66
C ALA A 346 29.96 4.31 28.20
N GLU A 347 31.19 3.90 27.87
CA GLU A 347 31.68 3.93 26.49
C GLU A 347 30.97 2.91 25.59
N ALA A 348 30.65 1.72 26.13
CA ALA A 348 29.92 0.71 25.37
C ALA A 348 28.50 1.18 24.98
N ASP A 349 27.84 1.94 25.86
CA ASP A 349 26.52 2.53 25.59
C ASP A 349 26.63 3.73 24.64
N ARG A 350 27.65 4.60 24.79
CA ARG A 350 27.93 5.68 23.84
C ARG A 350 28.12 5.15 22.41
N ILE A 351 28.93 4.10 22.24
CA ILE A 351 29.16 3.48 20.93
C ILE A 351 27.88 2.83 20.38
N ARG A 352 27.02 2.26 21.24
CA ARG A 352 25.73 1.72 20.80
C ARG A 352 24.86 2.84 20.21
N GLU A 353 24.78 3.99 20.87
CA GLU A 353 24.01 5.13 20.36
C GLU A 353 24.64 5.72 19.09
N LEU A 354 25.97 5.77 19.00
CA LEU A 354 26.68 6.19 17.78
C LEU A 354 26.31 5.31 16.57
N LEU A 355 26.40 3.99 16.74
CA LEU A 355 26.01 3.03 15.70
C LEU A 355 24.53 3.22 15.33
N ARG A 356 23.66 3.36 16.33
CA ARG A 356 22.21 3.53 16.12
C ARG A 356 21.88 4.80 15.35
N ALA A 357 22.53 5.92 15.67
CA ALA A 357 22.39 7.18 14.96
C ALA A 357 22.79 7.06 13.48
N ALA A 358 23.80 6.24 13.19
CA ALA A 358 24.26 5.93 11.85
C ALA A 358 23.44 4.84 11.11
N GLY A 359 22.33 4.36 11.69
CA GLY A 359 21.49 3.32 11.10
C GLY A 359 22.02 1.89 11.27
N TRP A 360 22.86 1.66 12.27
CA TRP A 360 23.43 0.35 12.59
C TRP A 360 22.99 -0.12 13.99
N GLU A 361 22.67 -1.40 14.12
CA GLU A 361 22.42 -2.03 15.41
C GLU A 361 23.52 -3.04 15.72
N VAL A 362 23.90 -3.17 17.00
CA VAL A 362 24.91 -4.13 17.45
C VAL A 362 24.34 -5.09 18.48
N ARG A 363 24.50 -6.39 18.25
CA ARG A 363 24.02 -7.48 19.11
C ARG A 363 25.16 -8.39 19.54
N ASP A 364 25.14 -8.74 20.82
CA ASP A 364 26.06 -9.72 21.40
C ASP A 364 25.37 -11.09 21.44
N ASN A 365 25.94 -12.10 20.79
CA ASN A 365 25.37 -13.45 20.75
C ASN A 365 25.92 -14.32 21.91
N LYS A 366 25.17 -15.38 22.27
CA LYS A 366 25.54 -16.33 23.34
C LYS A 366 26.86 -17.06 23.08
N ASP A 367 27.24 -17.24 21.81
CA ASP A 367 28.49 -17.85 21.35
C ASP A 367 29.70 -16.89 21.41
N GLY A 368 29.50 -15.64 21.86
CA GLY A 368 30.53 -14.62 21.93
C GLY A 368 30.82 -13.90 20.60
N SER A 369 30.08 -14.21 19.54
CA SER A 369 30.08 -13.46 18.27
C SER A 369 29.33 -12.14 18.41
N ILE A 370 29.68 -11.18 17.56
CA ILE A 370 28.99 -9.88 17.47
C ILE A 370 28.31 -9.81 16.12
N GLU A 371 27.06 -9.38 16.13
CA GLU A 371 26.33 -9.10 14.90
C GLU A 371 26.13 -7.59 14.77
N VAL A 372 26.40 -7.08 13.58
CA VAL A 372 26.24 -5.68 13.21
C VAL A 372 25.22 -5.62 12.08
N LEU A 373 24.08 -5.00 12.34
CA LEU A 373 22.91 -4.99 11.46
C LEU A 373 22.78 -3.60 10.84
N ARG A 374 22.80 -3.52 9.50
CA ARG A 374 22.42 -2.28 8.80
C ARG A 374 20.91 -2.24 8.69
N ILE A 375 20.32 -1.19 9.25
CA ILE A 375 18.93 -0.84 9.04
C ILE A 375 18.92 0.12 7.86
N ARG A 376 18.49 -0.34 6.67
CA ARG A 376 18.29 0.57 5.53
C ARG A 376 17.21 1.59 5.93
N ARG A 377 17.60 2.85 6.13
CA ARG A 377 16.65 3.96 5.95
C ARG A 377 16.42 4.09 4.45
N ALA A 378 15.17 4.29 4.04
CA ALA A 378 14.89 4.51 2.62
C ALA A 378 15.73 5.72 2.16
N SER A 379 16.53 5.53 1.11
CA SER A 379 17.32 6.58 0.46
C SER A 379 16.47 7.41 -0.48
#